data_AF-A0A4V1SDS3-F1
#
_entry.id   AF-A0A4V1SDS3-F1
#
_cell.length_a   1.000
_cell.length_b   1.000
_cell.length_c   1.000
_cell.angle_alpha   90.00
_cell.angle_beta   90.00
_cell.angle_gamma   90.00
#
_symmetry.space_group_name_H-M   'P 1'
#
loop_
_entity.id
_entity.type
_entity.pdbx_description
1 polymer ?
#
loop_
_entity_poly.entity_id
_entity_poly.type
_entity_poly.pdbx_seq_one_letter_code
_entity_poly.pdbx_strand_id
1 'polypeptide(L)'
;MTQTRLIRLAAMVAVLGLPVAVVPAAAATQRAPAAAGNDYRWIDRADALWEAIGDAPPDFTFSFQGLEPWAWQTADGHVIVVEDAGAQGGIRSYYFAPGAVTPFLTVEPGASFGFTGIKVAMVYGPDGGVLPKAKWGKRPARGLSLFARAKLIKRAMDRQRYGV
;
A
#
# COMPACT_ATOMS: atom_id res chain seq x y z
N MET A 1 -87.55 37.11 8.32
CA MET A 1 -88.44 36.41 7.37
C MET A 1 -87.58 35.68 6.34
N THR A 2 -87.87 34.38 6.14
CA THR A 2 -87.56 33.53 4.95
C THR A 2 -86.08 33.23 4.62
N GLN A 3 -85.59 32.00 4.84
CA GLN A 3 -85.61 30.83 3.91
C GLN A 3 -84.50 30.92 2.83
N THR A 4 -83.78 29.91 2.34
CA THR A 4 -83.77 28.43 2.44
C THR A 4 -82.70 27.89 1.46
N ARG A 5 -82.09 26.73 1.77
CA ARG A 5 -81.40 25.72 0.89
C ARG A 5 -80.10 26.12 0.18
N LEU A 6 -78.95 25.45 0.36
CA LEU A 6 -78.54 24.03 0.23
C LEU A 6 -77.81 23.74 -1.11
N ILE A 7 -76.61 23.15 -0.95
CA ILE A 7 -75.88 22.22 -1.83
C ILE A 7 -75.05 22.86 -2.95
N ARG A 8 -73.71 22.70 -2.89
CA ARG A 8 -72.96 21.67 -3.63
C ARG A 8 -71.50 21.59 -3.16
N LEU A 9 -71.09 20.38 -2.78
CA LEU A 9 -69.71 19.94 -2.67
C LEU A 9 -68.95 20.25 -3.97
N ALA A 10 -67.75 20.80 -3.84
CA ALA A 10 -66.68 20.63 -4.81
C ALA A 10 -65.39 20.40 -4.03
N ALA A 11 -64.99 19.13 -3.96
CA ALA A 11 -63.65 18.74 -3.54
C ALA A 11 -62.67 19.18 -4.63
N MET A 12 -61.62 19.91 -4.26
CA MET A 12 -60.44 20.06 -5.10
C MET A 12 -59.21 19.69 -4.27
N VAL A 13 -58.75 18.48 -4.55
CA VAL A 13 -57.47 17.93 -4.10
C VAL A 13 -56.37 18.66 -4.86
N ALA A 14 -55.55 19.42 -4.15
CA ALA A 14 -54.29 19.92 -4.68
C ALA A 14 -53.18 18.97 -4.23
N VAL A 15 -52.74 18.10 -5.14
CA VAL A 15 -51.56 17.24 -4.95
C VAL A 15 -50.32 18.11 -5.01
N LEU A 16 -49.56 18.16 -3.90
CA LEU A 16 -48.21 18.70 -3.86
C LEU A 16 -47.28 17.77 -4.65
N GLY A 17 -46.84 18.22 -5.82
CA GLY A 17 -45.78 17.56 -6.58
C GLY A 17 -44.43 17.74 -5.89
N LEU A 18 -43.85 16.65 -5.40
CA LEU A 18 -42.46 16.63 -4.92
C LEU A 18 -41.51 16.64 -6.14
N PRO A 19 -40.43 17.43 -6.16
CA PRO A 19 -39.41 17.31 -7.17
C PRO A 19 -38.65 15.98 -6.96
N VAL A 20 -38.64 15.13 -7.98
CA VAL A 20 -37.75 13.97 -8.03
C VAL A 20 -36.33 14.50 -8.23
N ALA A 21 -35.52 14.48 -7.16
CA ALA A 21 -34.09 14.70 -7.28
C ALA A 21 -33.51 13.52 -8.09
N VAL A 22 -33.10 13.79 -9.32
CA VAL A 22 -32.35 12.83 -10.13
C VAL A 22 -30.93 12.79 -9.57
N VAL A 23 -30.69 11.81 -8.70
CA VAL A 23 -29.34 11.52 -8.20
C VAL A 23 -28.52 11.06 -9.41
N PRO A 24 -27.40 11.71 -9.78
CA PRO A 24 -26.55 11.18 -10.83
C PRO A 24 -26.10 9.80 -10.39
N ALA A 25 -26.25 8.80 -11.26
CA ALA A 25 -25.78 7.45 -11.02
C ALA A 25 -24.31 7.54 -10.62
N ALA A 26 -24.01 7.21 -9.37
CA ALA A 26 -22.66 7.16 -8.85
C ALA A 26 -21.81 6.38 -9.86
N ALA A 27 -20.80 7.02 -10.43
CA ALA A 27 -19.89 6.38 -11.36
C ALA A 27 -19.44 5.08 -10.70
N ALA A 28 -19.73 3.94 -11.33
CA ALA A 28 -19.43 2.64 -10.78
C ALA A 28 -17.94 2.60 -10.48
N THR A 29 -17.58 2.76 -9.21
CA THR A 29 -16.21 2.62 -8.76
C THR A 29 -15.89 1.18 -9.06
N GLN A 30 -14.99 0.93 -10.03
CA GLN A 30 -14.53 -0.41 -10.31
C GLN A 30 -13.95 -0.95 -9.01
N ARG A 31 -14.72 -1.77 -8.31
CA ARG A 31 -14.28 -2.39 -7.08
C ARG A 31 -13.14 -3.29 -7.48
N ALA A 32 -11.94 -2.99 -6.97
CA ALA A 32 -10.81 -3.87 -7.14
C ALA A 32 -11.26 -5.29 -6.76
N PRO A 33 -10.95 -6.33 -7.55
CA PRO A 33 -11.32 -7.68 -7.21
C PRO A 33 -10.85 -7.97 -5.79
N ALA A 34 -11.74 -8.53 -4.96
CA ALA A 34 -11.38 -8.90 -3.59
C ALA A 34 -10.17 -9.84 -3.68
N ALA A 35 -9.03 -9.39 -3.16
CA ALA A 35 -7.87 -10.25 -3.04
C ALA A 35 -8.23 -11.47 -2.21
N ALA A 36 -7.69 -12.63 -2.57
CA ALA A 36 -7.64 -13.71 -1.59
C ALA A 36 -6.88 -13.17 -0.37
N GLY A 37 -7.36 -13.38 0.85
CA GLY A 37 -6.84 -12.72 2.07
C GLY A 37 -5.32 -12.87 2.35
N ASN A 38 -4.60 -13.60 1.50
CA ASN A 38 -3.16 -13.78 1.53
C ASN A 38 -2.39 -12.92 0.51
N ASP A 39 -3.06 -12.26 -0.45
CA ASP A 39 -2.36 -11.54 -1.53
C ASP A 39 -1.72 -10.23 -1.06
N TYR A 40 -2.22 -9.63 0.01
CA TYR A 40 -1.73 -8.37 0.58
C TYR A 40 -0.80 -8.53 1.79
N ARG A 41 -0.57 -9.77 2.26
CA ARG A 41 0.16 -10.06 3.51
C ARG A 41 1.53 -9.37 3.66
N TRP A 42 2.20 -9.06 2.55
CA TRP A 42 3.52 -8.44 2.58
C TRP A 42 3.45 -6.93 2.79
N ILE A 43 2.54 -6.25 2.08
CA ILE A 43 2.38 -4.80 2.21
C ILE A 43 1.62 -4.45 3.49
N ASP A 44 0.65 -5.26 3.91
CA ASP A 44 -0.04 -5.11 5.21
C ASP A 44 0.95 -5.25 6.39
N ARG A 45 1.89 -6.20 6.28
CA ARG A 45 2.96 -6.33 7.28
C ARG A 45 3.89 -5.11 7.28
N ALA A 46 4.21 -4.57 6.11
CA ALA A 46 5.07 -3.38 6.02
C ALA A 46 4.37 -2.14 6.59
N ASP A 47 3.08 -1.98 6.32
CA ASP A 47 2.23 -0.93 6.86
C ASP A 47 2.18 -1.01 8.40
N ALA A 48 1.92 -2.20 8.95
CA ALA A 48 1.93 -2.42 10.40
C ALA A 48 3.30 -2.12 11.05
N LEU A 49 4.41 -2.35 10.35
CA LEU A 49 5.74 -1.98 10.86
C LEU A 49 5.95 -0.47 10.88
N TRP A 50 5.48 0.26 9.86
CA TRP A 50 5.55 1.72 9.86
C TRP A 50 4.66 2.36 10.91
N GLU A 51 3.43 1.85 11.09
CA GLU A 51 2.56 2.26 12.19
C GLU A 51 3.21 2.04 13.56
N ALA A 52 3.93 0.93 13.74
CA ALA A 52 4.65 0.66 14.98
C ALA A 52 5.87 1.58 15.21
N ILE A 53 6.54 2.01 14.13
CA ILE A 53 7.68 2.94 14.19
C ILE A 53 7.19 4.38 14.44
N GLY A 54 6.07 4.76 13.83
CA GLY A 54 5.54 6.13 13.88
C GLY A 54 6.55 7.15 13.35
N ASP A 55 6.71 8.25 14.09
CA ASP A 55 7.61 9.35 13.74
C ASP A 55 9.06 9.16 14.26
N ALA A 56 9.42 7.95 14.71
CA ALA A 56 10.75 7.71 15.25
C ALA A 56 11.84 7.92 14.18
N PRO A 57 12.95 8.61 14.52
CA PRO A 57 14.08 8.76 13.60
C PRO A 57 14.73 7.39 13.32
N PRO A 58 15.55 7.27 12.27
CA PRO A 58 16.36 6.07 12.05
C PRO A 58 17.21 5.73 13.27
N ASP A 59 17.28 4.45 13.61
CA ASP A 59 18.16 3.95 14.67
C ASP A 59 19.63 3.98 14.26
N PHE A 60 19.89 3.88 12.96
CA PHE A 60 21.24 3.75 12.43
C PHE A 60 21.34 4.23 10.98
N THR A 61 22.47 4.85 10.65
CA THR A 61 22.90 5.11 9.27
C THR A 61 24.23 4.43 9.00
N PHE A 62 24.51 4.10 7.74
CA PHE A 62 25.75 3.43 7.36
C PHE A 62 26.14 3.73 5.94
N SER A 63 27.41 3.49 5.59
CA SER A 63 27.85 3.68 4.21
C SER A 63 27.57 2.43 3.36
N PHE A 64 27.00 2.61 2.18
CA PHE A 64 26.82 1.53 1.21
C PHE A 64 26.91 2.05 -0.23
N GLN A 65 27.95 1.66 -0.96
CA GLN A 65 28.12 1.98 -2.39
C GLN A 65 27.99 3.49 -2.71
N GLY A 66 28.55 4.35 -1.85
CA GLY A 66 28.49 5.81 -2.03
C GLY A 66 27.17 6.46 -1.59
N LEU A 67 26.25 5.69 -1.01
CA LEU A 67 25.03 6.19 -0.36
C LEU A 67 25.16 6.09 1.17
N GLU A 68 24.25 6.77 1.86
CA GLU A 68 24.04 6.67 3.31
C GLU A 68 22.62 6.17 3.63
N PRO A 69 22.38 4.85 3.58
CA PRO A 69 21.07 4.31 3.93
C PRO A 69 20.71 4.49 5.41
N TRP A 70 19.40 4.56 5.67
CA TRP A 70 18.80 4.65 7.00
C TRP A 70 18.20 3.31 7.39
N ALA A 71 18.28 2.94 8.66
CA ALA A 71 17.70 1.71 9.17
C ALA A 71 16.92 1.91 10.47
N TRP A 72 15.83 1.16 10.58
CA TRP A 72 15.04 1.00 11.79
C TRP A 72 15.03 -0.47 12.19
N GLN A 73 15.03 -0.74 13.49
CA GLN A 73 14.88 -2.06 14.07
C GLN A 73 13.81 -2.03 15.15
N THR A 74 12.74 -2.76 14.91
CA THR A 74 11.67 -2.98 15.88
C THR A 74 12.12 -3.88 17.04
N ALA A 75 11.43 -3.80 18.17
CA ALA A 75 11.75 -4.58 19.36
C ALA A 75 11.65 -6.11 19.15
N ASP A 76 10.77 -6.56 18.25
CA ASP A 76 10.63 -7.99 17.89
C ASP A 76 11.64 -8.43 16.81
N GLY A 77 12.50 -7.52 16.36
CA GLY A 77 13.66 -7.81 15.52
C GLY A 77 13.45 -7.62 14.02
N HIS A 78 12.28 -7.15 13.56
CA HIS A 78 12.15 -6.74 12.16
C HIS A 78 13.05 -5.55 11.88
N VAL A 79 13.62 -5.53 10.67
CA VAL A 79 14.49 -4.45 10.19
C VAL A 79 13.89 -3.86 8.92
N ILE A 80 13.88 -2.54 8.85
CA ILE A 80 13.60 -1.79 7.62
C ILE A 80 14.86 -1.02 7.25
N VAL A 81 15.26 -1.12 5.99
CA VAL A 81 16.37 -0.31 5.43
C VAL A 81 15.83 0.53 4.29
N VAL A 82 16.13 1.82 4.30
CA VAL A 82 15.74 2.79 3.27
C VAL A 82 16.99 3.40 2.64
N GLU A 83 17.00 3.54 1.32
CA GLU A 83 18.05 4.24 0.58
C GLU A 83 17.44 5.11 -0.52
N ASP A 84 18.21 6.06 -1.04
CA ASP A 84 17.86 6.76 -2.26
C ASP A 84 17.77 5.81 -3.46
N ALA A 85 16.76 6.01 -4.30
CA ALA A 85 16.56 5.22 -5.52
C ALA A 85 17.53 5.60 -6.65
N GLY A 86 18.41 6.59 -6.43
CA GLY A 86 19.40 7.07 -7.40
C GLY A 86 18.84 8.14 -8.33
N ALA A 87 19.34 8.19 -9.57
CA ALA A 87 19.06 9.27 -10.52
C ALA A 87 17.59 9.46 -10.89
N GLN A 88 16.75 8.44 -10.69
CA GLN A 88 15.30 8.50 -10.94
C GLN A 88 14.53 9.18 -9.81
N GLY A 89 15.17 9.47 -8.68
CA GLY A 89 14.57 10.07 -7.50
C GLY A 89 13.67 9.11 -6.71
N GLY A 90 13.29 9.54 -5.51
CA GLY A 90 12.52 8.75 -4.56
C GLY A 90 13.37 7.78 -3.75
N ILE A 91 12.71 6.91 -2.99
CA ILE A 91 13.35 5.99 -2.04
C ILE A 91 13.07 4.54 -2.40
N ARG A 92 13.99 3.66 -2.00
CA ARG A 92 13.76 2.22 -1.95
C ARG A 92 13.72 1.77 -0.51
N SER A 93 12.77 0.90 -0.17
CA SER A 93 12.66 0.32 1.17
C SER A 93 12.77 -1.21 1.09
N TYR A 94 13.49 -1.78 2.05
CA TYR A 94 13.75 -3.22 2.15
C TYR A 94 13.32 -3.71 3.54
N TYR A 95 12.45 -4.71 3.58
CA TYR A 95 11.87 -5.19 4.83
C TYR A 95 12.33 -6.61 5.13
N PHE A 96 12.85 -6.82 6.34
CA PHE A 96 13.45 -8.07 6.77
C PHE A 96 12.71 -8.60 7.99
N ALA A 97 12.45 -9.90 7.99
CA ALA A 97 11.96 -10.60 9.17
C ALA A 97 13.07 -10.70 10.24
N PRO A 98 12.74 -10.98 11.50
CA PRO A 98 13.73 -11.11 12.56
C PRO A 98 14.85 -12.08 12.21
N GLY A 99 16.10 -11.62 12.33
CA GLY A 99 17.30 -12.39 12.01
C GLY A 99 17.54 -12.68 10.51
N ALA A 100 16.65 -12.25 9.60
CA ALA A 100 16.77 -12.54 8.19
C ALA A 100 17.82 -11.65 7.50
N VAL A 101 18.60 -12.27 6.59
CA VAL A 101 19.53 -11.54 5.69
C VAL A 101 18.87 -11.19 4.35
N THR A 102 17.72 -11.79 4.06
CA THR A 102 16.97 -11.60 2.81
C THR A 102 15.63 -10.94 3.08
N PRO A 103 15.15 -10.06 2.19
CA PRO A 103 13.91 -9.34 2.44
C PRO A 103 12.69 -10.25 2.23
N PHE A 104 11.60 -9.95 2.93
CA PHE A 104 10.27 -10.45 2.56
C PHE A 104 9.53 -9.50 1.62
N LEU A 105 9.87 -8.21 1.64
CA LEU A 105 9.31 -7.18 0.75
C LEU A 105 10.41 -6.21 0.32
N THR A 106 10.38 -5.81 -0.95
CA THR A 106 11.12 -4.64 -1.44
C THR A 106 10.17 -3.67 -2.12
N VAL A 107 10.31 -2.39 -1.83
CA VAL A 107 9.51 -1.30 -2.39
C VAL A 107 10.43 -0.35 -3.14
N GLU A 108 10.03 0.06 -4.33
CA GLU A 108 10.67 1.12 -5.11
C GLU A 108 9.61 2.04 -5.71
N PRO A 109 9.99 3.21 -6.27
CA PRO A 109 9.02 4.09 -6.92
C PRO A 109 8.20 3.34 -7.98
N GLY A 110 6.88 3.27 -7.75
CA GLY A 110 5.91 2.67 -8.67
C GLY A 110 5.75 1.14 -8.61
N ALA A 111 6.41 0.44 -7.68
CA ALA A 111 6.21 -1.00 -7.51
C ALA A 111 6.64 -1.54 -6.14
N SER A 112 5.95 -2.57 -5.68
CA SER A 112 6.40 -3.39 -4.54
C SER A 112 6.46 -4.86 -4.92
N PHE A 113 7.38 -5.61 -4.30
CA PHE A 113 7.65 -7.01 -4.61
C PHE A 113 7.66 -7.84 -3.32
N GLY A 114 6.67 -8.71 -3.15
CA GLY A 114 6.59 -9.66 -2.03
C GLY A 114 7.30 -10.97 -2.37
N PHE A 115 8.03 -11.53 -1.42
CA PHE A 115 8.86 -12.73 -1.61
C PHE A 115 8.43 -13.91 -0.74
N THR A 116 8.58 -15.12 -1.29
CA THR A 116 8.60 -16.36 -0.50
C THR A 116 9.90 -17.09 -0.84
N GLY A 117 10.82 -17.10 0.12
CA GLY A 117 12.22 -17.38 -0.18
C GLY A 117 12.77 -16.36 -1.17
N ILE A 118 13.45 -16.83 -2.22
CA ILE A 118 13.97 -15.98 -3.31
C ILE A 118 12.91 -15.66 -4.38
N LYS A 119 11.78 -16.36 -4.41
CA LYS A 119 10.80 -16.22 -5.50
C LYS A 119 9.91 -14.99 -5.27
N VAL A 120 9.71 -14.19 -6.32
CA VAL A 120 8.69 -13.15 -6.36
C VAL A 120 7.32 -13.82 -6.30
N ALA A 121 6.66 -13.67 -5.16
CA ALA A 121 5.36 -14.26 -4.89
C ALA A 121 4.22 -13.29 -5.22
N MET A 122 4.46 -11.99 -5.07
CA MET A 122 3.50 -10.94 -5.40
C MET A 122 4.16 -9.71 -5.98
N VAL A 123 3.45 -9.03 -6.87
CA VAL A 123 3.84 -7.73 -7.44
C VAL A 123 2.69 -6.77 -7.23
N TYR A 124 2.99 -5.59 -6.68
CA TYR A 124 2.03 -4.52 -6.45
C TYR A 124 2.33 -3.33 -7.36
N GLY A 125 1.27 -2.65 -7.78
CA GLY A 125 1.33 -1.44 -8.57
C GLY A 125 1.69 -0.20 -7.74
N PRO A 126 1.74 0.99 -8.38
CA PRO A 126 2.02 2.26 -7.72
C PRO A 126 1.01 2.63 -6.61
N ASP A 127 -0.22 2.11 -6.71
CA ASP A 127 -1.31 2.30 -5.76
C ASP A 127 -1.31 1.27 -4.61
N GLY A 128 -0.29 0.41 -4.55
CA GLY A 128 -0.26 -0.72 -3.61
C GLY A 128 -1.18 -1.88 -4.02
N GLY A 129 -1.91 -1.76 -5.14
CA GLY A 129 -2.83 -2.79 -5.62
C GLY A 129 -2.11 -4.01 -6.19
N VAL A 130 -2.65 -5.20 -5.97
CA VAL A 130 -2.12 -6.44 -6.57
C VAL A 130 -2.18 -6.37 -8.09
N LEU A 131 -1.04 -6.59 -8.76
CA LEU A 131 -0.99 -6.70 -10.21
C LEU A 131 -1.32 -8.13 -10.67
N PRO A 132 -2.29 -8.32 -11.59
CA PRO A 132 -2.54 -9.63 -12.20
C PRO A 132 -1.28 -10.21 -12.84
N LYS A 133 -1.05 -11.53 -12.70
CA LYS A 133 0.14 -12.21 -13.24
C LYS A 133 0.39 -11.95 -14.73
N ALA A 134 -0.67 -11.87 -15.54
CA ALA A 134 -0.57 -11.54 -16.96
C ALA A 134 0.07 -10.16 -17.23
N LYS A 135 0.02 -9.24 -16.27
CA LYS A 135 0.60 -7.88 -16.34
C LYS A 135 2.00 -7.79 -15.72
N TRP A 136 2.57 -8.89 -15.23
CA TRP A 136 3.87 -8.85 -14.55
C TRP A 136 5.02 -8.47 -15.51
N GLY A 137 5.01 -8.97 -16.75
CA GLY A 137 6.07 -8.66 -17.72
C GLY A 137 7.48 -8.88 -17.14
N LYS A 138 8.34 -7.85 -17.22
CA LYS A 138 9.73 -7.90 -16.71
C LYS A 138 9.85 -7.61 -15.19
N ARG A 139 8.74 -7.33 -14.49
CA ARG A 139 8.74 -6.93 -13.08
C ARG A 139 9.39 -7.98 -12.16
N PRO A 140 9.19 -9.30 -12.32
CA PRO A 140 9.84 -10.28 -11.45
C PRO A 140 11.37 -10.25 -11.54
N ALA A 141 11.94 -9.99 -12.73
CA ALA A 141 13.38 -9.84 -12.88
C ALA A 141 13.90 -8.62 -12.11
N ARG A 142 13.16 -7.51 -12.14
CA ARG A 142 13.47 -6.32 -11.33
C ARG A 142 13.37 -6.62 -9.83
N GLY A 143 12.33 -7.33 -9.40
CA GLY A 143 12.19 -7.79 -8.01
C GLY A 143 13.38 -8.62 -7.55
N LEU A 144 13.88 -9.54 -8.39
CA LEU A 144 15.08 -10.33 -8.09
C LEU A 144 16.35 -9.47 -7.98
N SER A 145 16.50 -8.43 -8.82
CA SER A 145 17.61 -7.47 -8.68
C SER A 145 17.54 -6.72 -7.35
N LEU A 146 16.34 -6.29 -6.93
CA LEU A 146 16.14 -5.64 -5.64
C LEU A 146 16.37 -6.60 -4.48
N PHE A 147 15.96 -7.85 -4.58
CA PHE A 147 16.25 -8.89 -3.58
C PHE A 147 17.76 -9.08 -3.39
N ALA A 148 18.52 -9.15 -4.48
CA ALA A 148 19.97 -9.26 -4.42
C ALA A 148 20.61 -8.02 -3.77
N ARG A 149 20.14 -6.82 -4.13
CA ARG A 149 20.59 -5.56 -3.52
C ARG A 149 20.27 -5.50 -2.04
N ALA A 150 19.06 -5.87 -1.63
CA ALA A 150 18.61 -5.95 -0.24
C ALA A 150 19.51 -6.88 0.61
N LYS A 151 19.93 -8.00 0.04
CA LYS A 151 20.88 -8.90 0.71
C LYS A 151 22.26 -8.27 0.91
N LEU A 152 22.75 -7.51 -0.07
CA LEU A 152 24.06 -6.84 0.02
C LEU A 152 24.04 -5.69 1.03
N ILE A 153 23.00 -4.86 1.01
CA ILE A 153 22.85 -3.72 1.91
C ILE A 153 22.64 -4.18 3.36
N LYS A 154 21.83 -5.23 3.59
CA LYS A 154 21.64 -5.83 4.92
C LYS A 154 22.95 -6.35 5.49
N ARG A 155 23.76 -7.04 4.67
CA ARG A 155 25.10 -7.47 5.08
C ARG A 155 26.00 -6.29 5.41
N ALA A 156 26.01 -5.24 4.59
CA ALA A 156 26.84 -4.05 4.84
C ALA A 156 26.46 -3.35 6.15
N MET A 157 25.17 -3.27 6.46
CA MET A 157 24.64 -2.79 7.74
C MET A 157 25.14 -3.67 8.89
N ASP A 158 24.95 -4.99 8.81
CA ASP A 158 25.33 -5.93 9.87
C ASP A 158 26.84 -5.87 10.16
N ARG A 159 27.69 -5.77 9.13
CA ARG A 159 29.14 -5.63 9.31
C ARG A 159 29.53 -4.35 10.05
N GLN A 160 28.91 -3.22 9.68
CA GLN A 160 29.22 -1.94 10.31
C GLN A 160 28.64 -1.83 11.72
N ARG A 161 27.47 -2.44 11.97
CA ARG A 161 26.80 -2.39 13.28
C ARG A 161 27.39 -3.38 14.28
N TYR A 162 27.79 -4.57 13.83
CA TYR A 162 28.18 -5.67 14.71
C TYR A 162 29.63 -6.16 14.52
N GLY A 163 30.37 -5.64 13.52
CA GLY A 163 31.76 -6.03 13.26
C GLY A 163 31.94 -7.45 12.70
N VAL A 164 30.88 -8.05 12.15
CA VAL A 164 30.87 -9.41 11.58
C VAL A 164 31.19 -9.47 10.09
#